data_AF-A0A9D9RQL5-F1
#
_entry.id   AF-A0A9D9RQL5-F1
#
_cell.length_a   1.000
_cell.length_b   1.000
_cell.length_c   1.000
_cell.angle_alpha   90.00
_cell.angle_beta   90.00
_cell.angle_gamma   90.00
#
_symmetry.space_group_name_H-M   'P 1'
#
loop_
_entity.id
_entity.type
_entity.pdbx_description
1 polymer ?
#
loop_
_entity_poly.entity_id
_entity_poly.type
_entity_poly.pdbx_seq_one_letter_code
_entity_poly.pdbx_strand_id
1 'polypeptide(L)'
;MKIGNKLKRLRQEKLLTQNELADRCDLSKGFISQLERDLTSPSLSTLDDILEALGTNIKDFFNDHEQEKIVFGQDDIYEIENEELEYILKWLIPNAQKNKMEPILLILKEGGKYKLETAHEGEEFGYVL
;
A
#
# COMPACT_ATOMS: atom_id res chain seq x y z
N MET A 1 11.93 -1.96 4.25
CA MET A 1 10.81 -2.77 4.75
C MET A 1 11.14 -3.17 6.19
N LYS A 2 10.37 -2.74 7.19
CA LYS A 2 10.64 -3.02 8.61
C LYS A 2 9.80 -4.21 9.06
N ILE A 3 10.27 -5.43 8.81
CA ILE A 3 9.52 -6.66 9.05
C ILE A 3 10.20 -7.59 10.04
N GLY A 4 11.49 -7.36 10.34
CA GLY A 4 12.30 -8.24 11.17
C GLY A 4 11.73 -8.46 12.57
N ASN A 5 11.27 -7.38 13.23
CA ASN A 5 10.64 -7.50 14.54
C ASN A 5 9.32 -8.30 14.50
N LYS A 6 8.53 -8.16 13.44
CA LYS A 6 7.27 -8.90 13.28
C LYS A 6 7.54 -10.38 13.03
N LEU A 7 8.51 -10.71 12.18
CA LEU A 7 8.97 -12.09 11.95
C LEU A 7 9.50 -12.72 13.24
N LYS A 8 10.33 -11.98 14.00
CA LYS A 8 10.86 -12.43 15.30
C LYS A 8 9.75 -12.77 16.29
N ARG A 9 8.73 -11.90 16.38
CA ARG A 9 7.56 -12.13 17.24
C ARG A 9 6.83 -13.41 16.85
N LEU A 10 6.49 -13.58 15.58
CA LEU A 10 5.81 -14.78 15.08
C LEU A 10 6.62 -16.06 15.35
N ARG A 11 7.94 -16.03 15.10
CA ARG A 11 8.82 -17.15 15.42
C ARG A 11 8.75 -17.53 16.91
N GLN A 12 8.79 -16.53 17.78
CA GLN A 12 8.71 -16.74 19.23
C GLN A 12 7.34 -17.24 19.68
N GLU A 13 6.25 -16.78 19.07
CA GLU A 13 4.89 -17.30 19.31
C GLU A 13 4.75 -18.78 18.92
N LYS A 14 5.51 -19.23 17.91
CA LYS A 14 5.62 -20.65 17.53
C LYS A 14 6.67 -21.43 18.33
N LEU A 15 7.31 -20.81 19.32
CA LEU A 15 8.35 -21.39 20.18
C LEU A 15 9.55 -21.96 19.40
N LEU A 16 9.86 -21.39 18.23
CA LEU A 16 10.99 -21.85 17.40
C LEU A 16 12.24 -21.04 17.70
N THR A 17 13.41 -21.68 17.68
CA THR A 17 14.71 -21.01 17.60
C THR A 17 14.98 -20.53 16.18
N GLN A 18 15.96 -19.63 16.01
CA GLN A 18 16.40 -19.21 14.67
C GLN A 18 16.93 -20.37 13.83
N ASN A 19 17.54 -21.39 14.46
CA ASN A 19 17.98 -22.60 13.77
C ASN A 19 16.78 -23.39 13.25
N GLU A 20 15.81 -23.69 14.11
CA GLU A 20 14.64 -24.50 13.71
C GLU A 20 13.80 -23.84 12.62
N LEU A 21 13.67 -22.51 12.62
CA LEU A 21 13.01 -21.81 11.52
C LEU A 21 13.85 -21.89 10.23
N ALA A 22 15.16 -21.73 10.34
CA ALA A 22 16.06 -21.81 9.19
C ALA A 22 16.00 -23.21 8.55
N ASP A 23 16.05 -24.26 9.35
CA ASP A 23 15.98 -25.66 8.90
C ASP A 23 14.64 -25.97 8.17
N ARG A 24 13.52 -25.38 8.62
CA ARG A 24 12.21 -25.56 7.98
C ARG A 24 12.06 -24.85 6.64
N CYS A 25 12.86 -23.82 6.40
CA CYS A 25 12.78 -23.00 5.18
C CYS A 25 13.95 -23.25 4.22
N ASP A 26 14.84 -24.21 4.54
CA ASP A 26 16.11 -24.44 3.83
C ASP A 26 16.99 -23.17 3.76
N LEU A 27 17.12 -22.48 4.89
CA LEU A 27 17.89 -21.25 5.06
C LEU A 27 19.00 -21.42 6.08
N SER A 28 19.92 -20.45 6.14
CA SER A 28 20.91 -20.39 7.22
C SER A 28 20.37 -19.64 8.45
N LYS A 29 20.79 -20.07 9.65
CA LYS A 29 20.54 -19.30 10.89
C LYS A 29 21.01 -17.84 10.77
N GLY A 30 22.15 -17.63 10.11
CA GLY A 30 22.72 -16.31 9.89
C GLY A 30 21.78 -15.41 9.10
N PHE A 31 21.15 -15.95 8.06
CA PHE A 31 20.14 -15.26 7.27
C PHE A 31 18.92 -14.88 8.12
N ILE A 32 18.33 -15.83 8.87
CA ILE A 32 17.20 -15.53 9.78
C ILE A 32 17.58 -14.45 10.80
N SER A 33 18.78 -14.52 11.37
CA SER A 33 19.28 -13.53 12.35
C SER A 33 19.45 -12.12 11.75
N GLN A 34 19.93 -12.04 10.51
CA GLN A 34 20.05 -10.76 9.80
C GLN A 34 18.68 -10.21 9.41
N LEU A 35 17.78 -11.08 8.95
CA LEU A 35 16.41 -10.75 8.57
C LEU A 35 15.62 -10.19 9.76
N GLU A 36 15.67 -10.84 10.92
CA GLU A 36 15.00 -10.36 12.15
C GLU A 36 15.52 -9.01 12.67
N ARG A 37 16.73 -8.59 12.23
CA ARG A 37 17.34 -7.31 12.59
C ARG A 37 17.22 -6.27 11.47
N ASP A 38 16.42 -6.54 10.44
CA ASP A 38 16.28 -5.70 9.24
C ASP A 38 17.63 -5.38 8.55
N LEU A 39 18.63 -6.28 8.68
CA LEU A 39 19.96 -6.14 8.06
C LEU A 39 20.04 -6.75 6.65
N THR A 40 19.07 -7.60 6.31
CA THR A 40 18.90 -8.13 4.95
C THR A 40 17.41 -8.12 4.58
N SER A 41 17.12 -8.22 3.30
CA SER A 41 15.75 -8.38 2.79
C SER A 41 15.63 -9.72 2.08
N PRO A 42 14.54 -10.47 2.31
CA PRO A 42 14.30 -11.72 1.60
C PRO A 42 13.72 -11.43 0.21
N SER A 43 13.77 -12.41 -0.70
CA SER A 43 12.90 -12.37 -1.88
C SER A 43 11.44 -12.61 -1.46
N LEU A 44 10.50 -12.36 -2.36
CA LEU A 44 9.08 -12.63 -2.11
C LEU A 44 8.83 -14.13 -1.83
N SER A 45 9.48 -15.02 -2.59
CA SER A 45 9.37 -16.46 -2.41
C SER A 45 9.92 -16.91 -1.06
N THR A 46 11.12 -16.44 -0.68
CA THR A 46 11.72 -16.78 0.61
C THR A 46 10.90 -16.24 1.77
N LEU A 47 10.28 -15.06 1.63
CA LEU A 47 9.36 -14.56 2.63
C LEU A 47 8.13 -15.46 2.75
N ASP A 48 7.56 -15.89 1.63
CA ASP A 48 6.39 -16.79 1.63
C ASP A 48 6.70 -18.11 2.33
N ASP A 49 7.84 -18.74 2.02
CA ASP A 49 8.31 -19.98 2.67
C ASP A 49 8.45 -19.81 4.20
N ILE A 50 9.03 -18.69 4.64
CA ILE A 50 9.17 -18.36 6.06
C ILE A 50 7.80 -18.17 6.72
N LEU A 51 6.87 -17.48 6.06
CA LEU A 51 5.54 -17.22 6.59
C LEU A 51 4.70 -18.50 6.67
N GLU A 52 4.82 -19.39 5.69
CA GLU A 52 4.19 -20.71 5.70
C GLU A 52 4.72 -21.56 6.87
N ALA A 53 6.04 -21.59 7.08
CA ALA A 53 6.66 -22.26 8.23
C ALA A 53 6.22 -21.67 9.60
N LEU A 54 5.82 -20.40 9.62
CA LEU A 54 5.25 -19.69 10.77
C LEU A 54 3.72 -19.78 10.84
N GLY A 55 3.07 -20.48 9.91
CA GLY A 55 1.62 -20.70 9.90
C GLY A 55 0.80 -19.45 9.58
N THR A 56 1.32 -18.56 8.73
CA THR A 56 0.61 -17.40 8.17
C THR A 56 0.90 -17.29 6.68
N ASN A 57 0.52 -16.18 6.03
CA ASN A 57 0.79 -15.92 4.62
C ASN A 57 1.11 -14.42 4.44
N ILE A 58 1.58 -14.04 3.25
CA ILE A 58 1.93 -12.65 2.93
C ILE A 58 0.77 -11.69 3.22
N LYS A 59 -0.46 -12.06 2.84
CA LYS A 59 -1.63 -11.20 3.03
C LYS A 59 -1.85 -10.91 4.51
N ASP A 60 -1.97 -11.94 5.34
CA ASP A 60 -2.21 -11.80 6.78
C ASP A 60 -1.02 -11.16 7.51
N PHE A 61 0.21 -11.43 7.03
CA PHE A 61 1.42 -10.81 7.57
C PHE A 61 1.51 -9.30 7.29
N PHE A 62 0.97 -8.79 6.17
CA PHE A 62 0.90 -7.35 5.93
C PHE A 62 -0.44 -6.72 6.31
N ASN A 63 -1.42 -7.54 6.70
CA ASN A 63 -2.71 -7.09 7.19
C ASN A 63 -2.67 -6.58 8.64
N ASP A 64 -1.52 -6.07 9.11
CA ASP A 64 -1.58 -5.19 10.28
C ASP A 64 -2.48 -4.05 9.86
N HIS A 65 -3.56 -3.86 10.60
CA HIS A 65 -4.47 -2.74 10.46
C HIS A 65 -3.65 -1.43 10.63
N GLU A 66 -2.92 -1.02 9.60
CA GLU A 66 -2.59 0.38 9.41
C GLU A 66 -3.93 1.08 9.54
N GLN A 67 -4.05 1.95 10.55
CA GLN A 67 -5.25 2.75 10.71
C GLN A 67 -5.48 3.43 9.38
N GLU A 68 -6.52 2.96 8.68
CA GLU A 68 -6.80 3.44 7.36
C GLU A 68 -6.99 4.94 7.49
N LYS A 69 -6.17 5.72 6.76
CA LYS A 69 -6.31 7.16 6.78
C LYS A 69 -7.70 7.50 6.23
N ILE A 70 -8.57 7.99 7.10
CA ILE A 70 -9.95 8.37 6.78
C ILE A 70 -10.15 9.89 6.69
N VAL A 71 -9.18 10.68 7.15
CA VAL A 71 -9.19 12.15 7.06
C VAL A 71 -8.04 12.59 6.17
N PHE A 72 -8.34 13.36 5.13
CA PHE A 72 -7.39 13.92 4.17
C PHE A 72 -7.44 15.44 4.24
N GLY A 73 -6.27 16.07 4.37
CA GLY A 73 -6.11 17.52 4.43
C GLY A 73 -5.64 18.11 3.11
N GLN A 74 -5.35 19.41 3.08
CA GLN A 74 -4.83 20.09 1.88
C GLN A 74 -3.49 19.52 1.42
N ASP A 75 -2.62 19.14 2.36
CA ASP A 75 -1.29 18.57 2.06
C ASP A 75 -1.36 17.18 1.41
N ASP A 76 -2.53 16.52 1.45
CA ASP A 76 -2.76 15.24 0.81
C ASP A 76 -3.25 15.38 -0.64
N ILE A 77 -3.62 16.59 -1.07
CA ILE A 77 -4.18 16.79 -2.40
C ILE A 77 -3.10 16.55 -3.46
N TYR A 78 -3.42 15.69 -4.42
CA TYR A 78 -2.61 15.53 -5.61
C TYR A 78 -3.22 16.36 -6.73
N GLU A 79 -2.43 17.18 -7.41
CA GLU A 79 -2.88 18.02 -8.51
C GLU A 79 -2.09 17.81 -9.79
N ILE A 80 -2.79 17.89 -10.91
CA ILE A 80 -2.18 18.02 -12.23
C ILE A 80 -2.74 19.25 -12.94
N GLU A 81 -1.93 19.81 -13.81
CA GLU A 81 -2.32 20.89 -14.70
C GLU A 81 -2.21 20.41 -16.15
N ASN A 82 -3.24 20.75 -16.94
CA ASN A 82 -3.23 20.56 -18.37
C ASN A 82 -3.21 21.94 -19.03
N GLU A 83 -2.03 22.36 -19.50
CA GLU A 83 -1.83 23.66 -20.14
C GLU A 83 -2.57 23.76 -21.49
N GLU A 84 -2.66 22.68 -22.26
CA GLU A 84 -3.32 22.69 -23.58
C GLU A 84 -4.84 22.90 -23.48
N LEU A 85 -5.46 22.29 -22.47
CA LEU A 85 -6.89 22.34 -22.24
C LEU A 85 -7.29 23.35 -21.15
N GLU A 86 -6.30 24.04 -20.57
CA GLU A 86 -6.45 25.11 -19.58
C GLU A 86 -7.30 24.69 -18.36
N TYR A 87 -6.99 23.52 -17.79
CA TYR A 87 -7.63 23.06 -16.54
C TYR A 87 -6.61 22.55 -15.51
N ILE A 88 -7.00 22.63 -14.24
CA ILE A 88 -6.30 22.01 -13.11
C ILE A 88 -7.24 20.96 -12.52
N LEU A 89 -6.74 19.75 -12.35
CA LEU A 89 -7.47 18.63 -11.74
C LEU A 89 -6.83 18.29 -10.41
N LYS A 90 -7.61 18.34 -9.34
CA LYS A 90 -7.17 17.99 -7.99
C LYS A 90 -7.91 16.76 -7.48
N TRP A 91 -7.17 15.72 -7.12
CA TRP A 91 -7.69 14.58 -6.38
C TRP A 91 -7.66 14.90 -4.90
N LEU A 92 -8.84 15.03 -4.30
CA LEU A 92 -8.96 15.36 -2.87
C LEU A 92 -8.57 14.18 -1.98
N ILE A 93 -8.69 12.96 -2.52
CA ILE A 93 -8.29 11.71 -1.89
C ILE A 93 -7.46 10.92 -2.90
N PRO A 94 -6.11 10.94 -2.83
CA PRO A 94 -5.25 10.32 -3.86
C PRO A 94 -5.40 8.81 -4.04
N ASN A 95 -5.92 8.12 -3.02
CA ASN A 95 -6.15 6.67 -3.04
C ASN A 95 -7.65 6.31 -3.07
N ALA A 96 -8.49 7.18 -3.62
CA ALA A 96 -9.94 7.01 -3.66
C ALA A 96 -10.41 5.80 -4.48
N GLN A 97 -9.57 5.23 -5.34
CA GLN A 97 -9.89 4.10 -6.22
C GLN A 97 -10.16 2.80 -5.45
N LYS A 98 -9.76 2.75 -4.17
CA LYS A 98 -10.19 1.68 -3.24
C LYS A 98 -11.65 1.83 -2.79
N ASN A 99 -12.23 3.02 -2.96
CA ASN A 99 -13.59 3.39 -2.56
C ASN A 99 -14.52 3.37 -3.77
N LYS A 100 -15.83 3.41 -3.50
CA LYS A 100 -16.88 3.54 -4.53
C LYS A 100 -17.03 4.95 -5.08
N MET A 101 -16.38 5.95 -4.48
CA MET A 101 -16.52 7.36 -4.81
C MET A 101 -15.14 8.01 -4.85
N GLU A 102 -14.90 8.75 -5.93
CA GLU A 102 -13.68 9.51 -6.17
C GLU A 102 -14.01 11.01 -6.27
N PRO A 103 -13.79 11.79 -5.21
CA PRO A 103 -14.03 13.22 -5.25
C PRO A 103 -12.85 13.95 -5.91
N ILE A 104 -13.15 14.66 -6.98
CA ILE A 104 -12.21 15.54 -7.68
C ILE A 104 -12.68 16.99 -7.61
N LEU A 105 -11.73 17.92 -7.57
CA LEU A 105 -11.97 19.33 -7.80
C LEU A 105 -11.37 19.71 -9.14
N LEU A 106 -12.24 20.03 -10.09
CA LEU A 106 -11.86 20.50 -11.42
C LEU A 106 -11.93 22.03 -11.45
N ILE A 107 -10.83 22.67 -11.80
CA ILE A 107 -10.73 24.12 -11.99
C ILE A 107 -10.52 24.37 -13.48
N LEU A 108 -11.50 24.95 -14.14
CA LEU A 108 -11.38 25.43 -15.52
C LEU A 108 -10.89 26.87 -15.48
N LYS A 109 -9.77 27.15 -16.15
CA LYS A 109 -9.34 28.54 -16.39
C LYS A 109 -10.21 29.17 -17.48
N GLU A 110 -10.04 30.47 -17.72
CA GLU A 110 -10.78 31.18 -18.74
C GLU A 110 -10.63 30.51 -20.12
N GLY A 111 -11.75 30.13 -20.73
CA GLY A 111 -11.76 29.42 -22.02
C GLY A 111 -11.33 27.95 -21.96
N GLY A 112 -10.96 27.43 -20.78
CA GLY A 112 -10.55 26.05 -20.58
C GLY A 112 -11.70 25.06 -20.65
N LYS A 113 -11.35 23.79 -20.91
CA LYS A 113 -12.31 22.68 -21.04
C LYS A 113 -11.72 21.40 -20.48
N TYR A 114 -12.56 20.52 -19.95
CA TYR A 114 -12.10 19.18 -19.58
C TYR A 114 -12.04 18.26 -20.80
N LYS A 115 -11.24 17.19 -20.71
CA LYS A 115 -11.20 16.14 -21.73
C LYS A 115 -12.56 15.46 -21.87
N LEU A 116 -12.82 14.91 -23.06
CA LEU A 116 -13.97 14.03 -23.28
C LEU A 116 -13.67 12.67 -22.67
N GLU A 117 -14.53 12.21 -21.77
CA GLU A 117 -14.46 10.86 -21.21
C GLU A 117 -15.50 9.95 -21.86
N THR A 118 -15.17 8.66 -21.96
CA THR A 118 -16.14 7.66 -22.43
C THR A 118 -17.11 7.32 -21.31
N ALA A 119 -18.37 7.08 -21.67
CA ALA A 119 -19.38 6.67 -20.70
C ALA A 119 -18.95 5.39 -19.96
N HIS A 120 -19.26 5.35 -18.66
CA HIS A 120 -19.01 4.21 -17.79
C HIS A 120 -20.23 3.91 -16.91
N GLU A 121 -20.21 2.75 -16.24
CA GLU A 121 -21.32 2.31 -15.37
C GLU A 121 -21.43 3.09 -14.05
N GLY A 122 -20.40 3.86 -13.68
CA GLY A 122 -20.39 4.70 -12.48
C GLY A 122 -21.34 5.90 -12.57
N GLU A 123 -21.84 6.33 -11.41
CA GLU A 123 -22.63 7.55 -11.27
C GLU A 123 -21.72 8.74 -10.95
N GLU A 124 -22.02 9.89 -11.55
CA GLU A 124 -21.31 11.14 -11.30
C GLU A 124 -22.29 12.23 -10.88
N PHE A 125 -21.87 13.08 -9.96
CA PHE A 125 -22.57 14.34 -9.69
C PHE A 125 -21.55 15.47 -9.65
N GLY A 126 -21.96 16.63 -10.16
CA GLY A 126 -21.15 17.83 -10.16
C GLY A 126 -21.82 18.94 -9.36
N TYR A 127 -21.01 19.79 -8.73
CA TYR A 127 -21.45 21.04 -8.11
C TYR A 127 -20.53 22.16 -8.57
N VAL A 128 -21.12 23.27 -9.02
CA VAL A 128 -20.38 24.49 -9.39
C VAL A 128 -20.22 25.34 -8.14
N LEU A 129 -18.96 25.58 -7.74
CA LEU A 129 -18.58 26.37 -6.58
C LEU A 129 -18.72 27.88 -6.83
#